data_AF-A0A536B575-F1
#
_entry.id   AF-A0A536B575-F1
#
_cell.length_a   1.000
_cell.length_b   1.000
_cell.length_c   1.000
_cell.angle_alpha   90.00
_cell.angle_beta   90.00
_cell.angle_gamma   90.00
#
_symmetry.space_group_name_H-M   'P 1'
#
loop_
_entity.id
_entity.type
_entity.pdbx_description
1 polymer ?
#
loop_
_entity_poly.entity_id
_entity_poly.type
_entity_poly.pdbx_seq_one_letter_code
_entity_poly.pdbx_strand_id
1 'polypeptide(L)'
;MNIAPFYDGWRFAQERLVERIGELSSKQLQLRAAPHLWPIWAIAAHTAGVRPYWLCHIFKEPGAERTPFNDPSGEGWEDDPTHPREASELVFALQSTWTIV
;
A
#
# COMPACT_ATOMS: atom_id res chain seq x y z
N MET A 1 0.94 1.53 -24.66
CA MET A 1 -0.28 2.19 -24.15
C MET A 1 -0.04 2.39 -22.66
N ASN A 2 -0.08 3.62 -22.16
CA ASN A 2 0.21 3.93 -20.75
C ASN A 2 -1.13 4.12 -20.02
N ILE A 3 -1.27 3.53 -18.84
CA ILE A 3 -2.47 3.60 -17.99
C ILE A 3 -2.54 4.85 -17.10
N ALA A 4 -1.51 5.69 -17.06
CA ALA A 4 -1.45 6.91 -16.25
C ALA A 4 -2.67 7.85 -16.37
N PRO A 5 -3.32 8.05 -17.54
CA PRO A 5 -4.52 8.88 -17.63
C PRO A 5 -5.70 8.39 -16.77
N PHE A 6 -5.76 7.10 -16.44
CA PHE A 6 -6.80 6.55 -15.55
C PHE A 6 -6.56 6.87 -14.07
N TYR A 7 -5.35 7.31 -13.72
CA TYR A 7 -4.95 7.71 -12.37
C TYR A 7 -5.05 9.22 -12.12
N ASP A 8 -5.50 9.98 -13.13
CA ASP A 8 -5.71 11.41 -12.95
C ASP A 8 -6.75 11.68 -11.85
N GLY A 9 -6.47 12.67 -11.01
CA GLY A 9 -7.26 13.00 -9.81
C GLY A 9 -7.11 12.03 -8.61
N TRP A 10 -6.64 10.79 -8.80
CA TRP A 10 -6.48 9.86 -7.66
C TRP A 10 -5.36 10.25 -6.70
N ARG A 11 -4.42 11.10 -7.14
CA ARG A 11 -3.34 11.64 -6.30
C ARG A 11 -3.88 12.25 -5.00
N PHE A 12 -4.99 12.97 -5.04
CA PHE A 12 -5.58 13.59 -3.84
C PHE A 12 -6.04 12.55 -2.81
N ALA A 13 -6.58 11.42 -3.27
CA ALA A 13 -6.98 10.33 -2.39
C ALA A 13 -5.75 9.69 -1.73
N GLN A 14 -4.67 9.50 -2.49
CA GLN A 14 -3.41 8.99 -1.95
C GLN A 14 -2.76 9.96 -0.97
N GLU A 15 -2.61 11.24 -1.31
CA GLU A 15 -2.01 12.25 -0.44
C GLU A 15 -2.73 12.27 0.92
N ARG A 16 -4.07 12.28 0.90
CA ARG A 16 -4.88 12.24 2.11
C ARG A 16 -4.75 10.93 2.89
N LEU A 17 -4.63 9.79 2.19
CA LEU A 17 -4.39 8.50 2.84
C LEU A 17 -3.02 8.48 3.54
N VAL A 18 -1.98 8.91 2.85
CA VAL A 18 -0.60 8.98 3.37
C VAL A 18 -0.52 9.92 4.57
N GLU A 19 -1.10 11.12 4.47
CA GLU A 19 -1.17 12.09 5.57
C GLU A 19 -1.80 11.46 6.81
N ARG A 20 -2.99 10.83 6.66
CA ARG A 20 -3.71 10.25 7.80
C ARG A 20 -3.03 9.04 8.39
N ILE A 21 -2.48 8.14 7.57
CA ILE A 21 -1.73 6.98 8.09
C ILE A 21 -0.50 7.44 8.89
N GLY A 22 0.18 8.49 8.43
CA GLY A 22 1.35 9.04 9.12
C GLY A 22 1.07 9.62 10.52
N GLU A 23 -0.17 10.04 10.79
CA GLU A 23 -0.59 10.61 12.08
C GLU A 23 -1.02 9.54 13.11
N LEU A 24 -1.23 8.29 12.69
CA LEU A 24 -1.73 7.24 13.57
C LEU A 24 -0.61 6.65 14.43
N SER A 25 -0.87 6.54 15.73
CA SER A 25 -0.03 5.74 16.63
C SER A 25 -0.16 4.24 16.34
N SER A 26 0.83 3.45 16.77
CA SER A 26 0.79 1.98 16.65
C SER A 26 -0.46 1.37 17.29
N LYS A 27 -0.97 1.96 18.38
CA LYS A 27 -2.24 1.53 19.01
C LYS A 27 -3.46 1.81 18.13
N GLN A 28 -3.51 2.96 17.46
CA GLN A 28 -4.60 3.30 16.54
C GLN A 28 -4.55 2.44 15.28
N LEU A 29 -3.36 2.18 14.75
CA LEU A 29 -3.14 1.29 13.61
C LEU A 29 -3.64 -0.14 13.84
N GLN A 30 -3.68 -0.59 15.10
CA GLN A 30 -4.19 -1.90 15.49
C GLN A 30 -5.73 -1.96 15.65
N LEU A 31 -6.43 -0.83 15.54
CA LEU A 31 -7.90 -0.82 15.63
C LEU A 31 -8.52 -1.65 14.50
N ARG A 32 -9.59 -2.36 14.85
CA ARG A 32 -10.38 -3.21 13.96
C ARG A 32 -11.85 -2.82 14.06
N ALA A 33 -12.57 -2.88 12.95
CA ALA A 33 -14.02 -2.65 12.95
C ALA A 33 -14.79 -3.81 13.64
N ALA A 34 -14.26 -5.03 13.59
CA ALA A 34 -14.72 -6.20 14.32
C ALA A 34 -13.55 -7.18 14.56
N PRO A 35 -13.62 -8.10 15.55
CA PRO A 35 -12.49 -8.98 15.89
C PRO A 35 -11.95 -9.83 14.74
N HIS A 36 -12.81 -10.25 13.81
CA HIS A 36 -12.46 -11.10 12.66
C HIS A 36 -12.00 -10.32 11.43
N LEU A 37 -12.02 -8.98 11.47
CA LEU A 37 -11.59 -8.11 10.38
C LEU A 37 -10.14 -7.69 10.54
N TRP A 38 -9.52 -7.28 9.44
CA TRP A 38 -8.18 -6.74 9.44
C TRP A 38 -8.07 -5.43 10.23
N PRO A 39 -6.93 -5.19 10.90
CA PRO A 39 -6.61 -3.91 11.49
C PRO A 39 -6.31 -2.87 10.42
N ILE A 40 -6.33 -1.58 10.79
CA ILE A 40 -6.05 -0.46 9.86
C ILE A 40 -4.70 -0.65 9.16
N TRP A 41 -3.64 -1.07 9.88
CA TRP A 41 -2.33 -1.25 9.27
C TRP A 41 -2.34 -2.31 8.15
N ALA A 42 -3.06 -3.41 8.34
CA ALA A 42 -3.07 -4.51 7.35
C ALA A 42 -3.83 -4.09 6.09
N ILE A 43 -4.93 -3.36 6.25
CA ILE A 43 -5.67 -2.80 5.10
C ILE A 43 -4.78 -1.82 4.31
N ALA A 44 -4.04 -0.96 5.01
CA ALA A 44 -3.13 0.00 4.37
C ALA A 44 -1.96 -0.70 3.67
N ALA A 45 -1.37 -1.71 4.30
CA ALA A 45 -0.29 -2.51 3.72
C ALA A 45 -0.77 -3.25 2.46
N HIS A 46 -1.91 -3.95 2.55
CA HIS A 46 -2.53 -4.64 1.41
C HIS A 46 -2.82 -3.67 0.26
N THR A 47 -3.36 -2.49 0.55
CA THR A 47 -3.59 -1.43 -0.45
C THR A 47 -2.30 -1.01 -1.17
N ALA A 48 -1.17 -0.94 -0.45
CA ALA A 48 0.12 -0.66 -1.06
C ALA A 48 0.59 -1.83 -1.94
N GLY A 49 0.52 -3.07 -1.46
CA GLY A 49 1.01 -4.25 -2.18
C GLY A 49 0.20 -4.61 -3.44
N VAL A 50 -1.12 -4.44 -3.42
CA VAL A 50 -1.96 -4.74 -4.60
C VAL A 50 -1.67 -3.81 -5.79
N ARG A 51 -1.09 -2.63 -5.54
CA ARG A 51 -0.74 -1.70 -6.63
C ARG A 51 0.37 -2.29 -7.53
N PRO A 52 1.58 -2.62 -7.04
CA PRO A 52 2.57 -3.35 -7.83
C PRO A 52 2.08 -4.68 -8.40
N TYR A 53 1.20 -5.41 -7.70
CA TYR A 53 0.58 -6.61 -8.29
C TYR A 53 -0.16 -6.26 -9.60
N TRP A 54 -1.11 -5.32 -9.57
CA TRP A 54 -1.85 -4.97 -10.78
C TRP A 54 -0.97 -4.26 -11.82
N LEU A 55 -0.18 -3.28 -11.41
CA LEU A 55 0.60 -2.44 -12.31
C LEU A 55 1.78 -3.22 -12.92
N CYS A 56 2.60 -3.84 -12.08
CA CYS A 56 3.85 -4.47 -12.51
C CYS A 56 3.66 -5.94 -12.85
N HIS A 57 2.92 -6.71 -12.05
CA HIS A 57 2.73 -8.14 -12.34
C HIS A 57 1.70 -8.37 -13.46
N ILE A 58 0.54 -7.71 -13.44
CA ILE A 58 -0.51 -7.93 -14.45
C ILE A 58 -0.29 -7.05 -15.69
N PHE A 59 -0.21 -5.72 -15.55
CA PHE A 59 -0.08 -4.79 -16.67
C PHE A 59 1.35 -4.57 -17.17
N LYS A 60 2.34 -5.14 -16.49
CA LYS A 60 3.76 -5.13 -16.89
C LYS A 60 4.41 -3.74 -16.92
N GLU A 61 3.88 -2.78 -16.15
CA GLU A 61 4.55 -1.50 -15.91
C GLU A 61 5.84 -1.72 -15.09
N PRO A 62 6.94 -1.01 -15.37
CA PRO A 62 8.17 -1.11 -14.59
C PRO A 62 8.03 -0.39 -13.23
N GLY A 63 8.80 -0.78 -12.21
CA GLY A 63 8.92 0.00 -10.97
C GLY A 63 8.70 -0.72 -9.66
N ALA A 64 8.34 -2.00 -9.69
CA ALA A 64 8.24 -2.84 -8.50
C ALA A 64 9.53 -2.81 -7.66
N GLU A 65 10.70 -2.73 -8.31
CA GLU A 65 12.02 -2.68 -7.69
C GLU A 65 12.29 -1.44 -6.82
N ARG A 66 11.48 -0.39 -6.97
CA ARG A 66 11.55 0.85 -6.16
C ARG A 66 10.64 0.81 -4.94
N THR A 67 9.94 -0.30 -4.73
CA THR A 67 8.96 -0.48 -3.66
C THR A 67 9.39 -1.65 -2.75
N PRO A 68 8.77 -1.82 -1.57
CA PRO A 68 8.91 -3.04 -0.77
C PRO A 68 8.46 -4.33 -1.47
N PHE A 69 7.78 -4.24 -2.63
CA PHE A 69 7.11 -5.33 -3.33
C PHE A 69 7.86 -5.72 -4.61
N ASN A 70 9.12 -6.12 -4.49
CA ASN A 70 9.98 -6.46 -5.63
C ASN A 70 9.61 -7.78 -6.31
N ASP A 71 8.98 -8.72 -5.60
CA ASP A 71 8.21 -9.85 -6.15
C ASP A 71 6.71 -9.63 -5.87
N PRO A 72 6.03 -8.86 -6.73
CA PRO A 72 4.62 -8.52 -6.51
C PRO A 72 3.65 -9.69 -6.71
N SER A 73 4.12 -10.90 -7.03
CA SER A 73 3.28 -12.11 -7.18
C SER A 73 3.40 -13.13 -6.06
N GLY A 74 4.34 -12.94 -5.14
CA GLY A 74 4.53 -13.80 -3.98
C GLY A 74 3.63 -13.43 -2.80
N GLU A 75 3.64 -14.26 -1.74
CA GLU A 75 3.17 -13.83 -0.42
C GLU A 75 4.14 -12.80 0.14
N GLY A 76 3.65 -11.58 0.34
CA GLY A 76 4.49 -10.44 0.66
C GLY A 76 4.32 -9.91 2.07
N TRP A 77 5.15 -8.91 2.36
CA TRP A 77 5.15 -8.12 3.59
C TRP A 77 3.78 -7.48 3.90
N GLU A 78 2.93 -7.26 2.90
CA GLU A 78 1.60 -6.67 3.05
C GLU A 78 0.57 -7.60 3.71
N ASP A 79 0.69 -8.91 3.52
CA ASP A 79 -0.33 -9.91 3.85
C ASP A 79 0.12 -10.87 4.95
N ASP A 80 0.97 -10.39 5.86
CA ASP A 80 1.41 -11.13 7.05
C ASP A 80 0.82 -10.54 8.35
N PRO A 81 -0.32 -11.07 8.85
CA PRO A 81 -0.97 -10.59 10.06
C PRO A 81 -0.14 -10.70 11.34
N THR A 82 0.94 -11.49 11.32
CA THR A 82 1.79 -11.73 12.50
C THR A 82 2.84 -10.64 12.70
N HIS A 83 3.05 -9.78 11.68
CA HIS A 83 3.98 -8.67 11.75
C HIS A 83 3.23 -7.34 11.50
N PRO A 84 2.76 -6.66 12.56
CA PRO A 84 2.18 -5.33 12.44
C PRO A 84 3.13 -4.32 11.79
N ARG A 85 2.56 -3.35 11.07
CA ARG A 85 3.33 -2.26 10.43
C ARG A 85 3.21 -0.96 11.19
N GLU A 86 4.33 -0.26 11.29
CA GLU A 86 4.38 1.09 11.82
C GLU A 86 3.97 2.11 10.73
N ALA A 87 3.52 3.28 11.18
CA ALA A 87 3.06 4.35 10.30
C ALA A 87 4.10 4.74 9.24
N SER A 88 5.38 4.81 9.62
CA SER A 88 6.48 5.15 8.71
C SER A 88 6.67 4.13 7.59
N GLU A 89 6.54 2.83 7.90
CA GLU A 89 6.66 1.77 6.90
C GLU A 89 5.51 1.81 5.91
N LEU A 90 4.28 2.01 6.41
CA LEU A 90 3.08 2.14 5.60
C LEU A 90 3.14 3.38 4.70
N VAL A 91 3.58 4.52 5.22
CA VAL A 91 3.77 5.75 4.44
C VAL A 91 4.78 5.53 3.31
N PHE A 92 5.92 4.91 3.62
CA PHE A 92 6.92 4.58 2.60
C PHE A 92 6.38 3.65 1.51
N ALA A 93 5.66 2.58 1.91
CA ALA A 93 5.05 1.64 0.96
C ALA A 93 4.00 2.33 0.07
N LEU A 94 3.11 3.14 0.66
CA LEU A 94 2.10 3.89 -0.09
C LEU A 94 2.74 4.91 -1.03
N GLN A 95 3.74 5.68 -0.59
CA GLN A 95 4.38 6.69 -1.43
C GLN A 95 5.17 6.06 -2.59
N SER A 96 5.95 5.02 -2.32
CA SER A 96 6.79 4.38 -3.34
C SER A 96 5.96 3.78 -4.49
N THR A 97 4.84 3.14 -4.18
CA THR A 97 3.95 2.50 -5.18
C THR A 97 3.17 3.49 -6.05
N TRP A 98 3.11 4.76 -5.65
CA TRP A 98 2.54 5.85 -6.45
C TRP A 98 3.56 6.50 -7.39
N THR A 99 4.80 6.03 -7.41
CA THR A 99 5.82 6.42 -8.42
C THR A 99 5.81 5.55 -9.68
N ILE A 100 4.96 4.53 -9.73
CA ILE A 100 4.89 3.57 -10.85
C ILE A 100 4.10 4.17 -12.02
N VAL A 101 3.01 4.89 -11.75
CA VAL A 101 2.14 5.57 -12.74
C VAL A 101 1.59 6.88 -12.21
#